data_AF-M0JII2-F1
#
_entry.id   AF-M0JII2-F1
#
_cell.length_a   1.000
_cell.length_b   1.000
_cell.length_c   1.000
_cell.angle_alpha   90.00
_cell.angle_beta   90.00
_cell.angle_gamma   90.00
#
_symmetry.space_group_name_H-M   'P 1'
#
loop_
_entity.id
_entity.type
_entity.pdbx_description
1 polymer ?
#
loop_
_entity_poly.entity_id
_entity_poly.type
_entity_poly.pdbx_seq_one_letter_code
_entity_poly.pdbx_strand_id
1 'polypeptide(L)'
;MTQGSQQDAPFVAQCAATGATVTTSTANEVVAFYRRRQRLLDTDIEWVSAEHRAVSQAPESDDVAYVLRELDDDFERGVPLGILAAAMSKQGRTVGDTLADVYDLRMAGSLWEPRSDYLRPV
;
A
#
# COMPACT_ATOMS: atom_id res chain seq x y z
N MET A 1 -16.67 -2.48 32.94
CA MET A 1 -16.96 -3.23 31.72
C MET A 1 -16.08 -2.67 30.62
N THR A 2 -15.23 -3.53 30.09
CA THR A 2 -14.07 -3.30 29.22
C THR A 2 -14.50 -2.76 27.85
N GLN A 3 -14.08 -1.55 27.49
CA GLN A 3 -14.10 -1.10 26.09
C GLN A 3 -12.82 -1.64 25.45
N GLY A 4 -12.98 -2.70 24.67
CA GLY A 4 -11.87 -3.32 23.94
C GLY A 4 -11.25 -2.30 23.00
N SER A 5 -9.94 -2.14 23.10
CA SER A 5 -9.14 -1.59 22.02
C SER A 5 -9.50 -2.38 20.77
N GLN A 6 -10.18 -1.75 19.81
CA GLN A 6 -10.30 -2.28 18.48
C GLN A 6 -8.86 -2.35 17.95
N GLN A 7 -8.25 -3.53 18.08
CA GLN A 7 -6.95 -3.79 17.50
C GLN A 7 -7.19 -3.70 16.00
N ASP A 8 -6.74 -2.61 15.35
CA ASP A 8 -6.68 -2.56 13.90
C ASP A 8 -6.00 -3.85 13.45
N ALA A 9 -6.67 -4.60 12.58
CA ALA A 9 -6.19 -5.89 12.12
C ALA A 9 -4.83 -5.69 11.44
N PRO A 10 -3.86 -6.60 11.68
CA PRO A 10 -2.51 -6.40 11.20
C PRO A 10 -2.44 -6.50 9.68
N PHE A 11 -1.49 -5.77 9.11
CA PHE A 11 -1.11 -5.88 7.71
C PHE A 11 -0.19 -7.08 7.53
N VAL A 12 -0.57 -8.02 6.66
CA VAL A 12 0.19 -9.25 6.41
C VAL A 12 0.59 -9.30 4.95
N ALA A 13 1.88 -9.53 4.70
CA ALA A 13 2.44 -9.65 3.36
C ALA A 13 3.45 -10.80 3.30
N GLN A 14 3.75 -11.27 2.10
CA GLN A 14 4.60 -12.42 1.84
C GLN A 14 5.58 -12.13 0.72
N CYS A 15 6.82 -12.62 0.86
CA CYS A 15 7.78 -12.60 -0.23
C CYS A 15 7.40 -13.63 -1.30
N ALA A 16 7.23 -13.19 -2.55
CA ALA A 16 6.83 -14.07 -3.66
C ALA A 16 7.84 -15.20 -3.93
N ALA A 17 9.14 -14.94 -3.74
CA ALA A 17 10.19 -15.90 -4.04
C ALA A 17 10.44 -16.93 -2.92
N THR A 18 10.30 -16.53 -1.65
CA THR A 18 10.69 -17.37 -0.51
C THR A 18 9.52 -17.82 0.35
N GLY A 19 8.34 -17.24 0.14
CA GLY A 19 7.17 -17.46 0.99
C GLY A 19 7.31 -16.87 2.40
N ALA A 20 8.37 -16.12 2.70
CA ALA A 20 8.56 -15.53 4.03
C ALA A 20 7.51 -14.43 4.28
N THR A 21 6.74 -14.58 5.37
CA THR A 21 5.68 -13.65 5.73
C THR A 21 6.17 -12.57 6.70
N VAL A 22 5.55 -11.39 6.63
CA VAL A 22 5.72 -10.30 7.58
C VAL A 22 4.34 -9.85 8.07
N THR A 23 4.24 -9.57 9.37
CA THR A 23 3.05 -9.03 10.01
C THR A 23 3.42 -7.69 10.61
N THR A 24 2.70 -6.63 10.24
CA THR A 24 3.02 -5.26 10.61
C THR A 24 1.79 -4.53 11.14
N SER A 25 2.03 -3.42 11.85
CA SER A 25 0.97 -2.59 12.42
C SER A 25 0.50 -1.51 11.44
N THR A 26 1.33 -1.18 10.44
CA THR A 26 0.98 -0.21 9.40
C THR A 26 1.28 -0.74 8.01
N ALA A 27 0.53 -0.27 7.02
CA ALA A 27 0.74 -0.66 5.63
C ALA A 27 2.10 -0.18 5.09
N ASN A 28 2.60 0.98 5.55
CA ASN A 28 3.90 1.50 5.11
C ASN A 28 5.09 0.68 5.65
N GLU A 29 4.93 -0.06 6.74
CA GLU A 29 5.95 -1.03 7.19
C GLU A 29 6.14 -2.17 6.18
N VAL A 30 5.08 -2.57 5.45
CA VAL A 30 5.20 -3.54 4.34
C VAL A 30 5.99 -2.94 3.18
N VAL A 31 5.77 -1.66 2.85
CA VAL A 31 6.56 -0.95 1.83
C VAL A 31 8.04 -0.86 2.23
N ALA A 32 8.32 -0.58 3.50
CA ALA A 32 9.69 -0.58 4.02
C ALA A 32 10.33 -1.97 3.93
N PHE A 33 9.56 -3.03 4.24
CA PHE A 33 10.00 -4.41 4.08
C PHE A 33 10.31 -4.77 2.62
N TYR A 34 9.43 -4.40 1.68
CA TYR A 34 9.66 -4.53 0.24
C TYR A 34 10.97 -3.84 -0.18
N ARG A 35 11.17 -2.56 0.15
CA ARG A 35 12.39 -1.81 -0.21
C ARG A 35 13.66 -2.47 0.33
N ARG A 36 13.60 -3.05 1.53
CA ARG A 36 14.73 -3.79 2.12
C ARG A 36 14.99 -5.09 1.37
N ARG A 37 13.93 -5.83 0.99
CA ARG A 37 14.03 -7.09 0.25
C ARG A 37 14.51 -6.89 -1.17
N GLN A 38 13.95 -5.92 -1.90
CA GLN A 38 14.37 -5.61 -3.26
C GLN A 38 15.88 -5.33 -3.34
N ARG A 39 16.42 -4.55 -2.38
CA ARG A 39 17.86 -4.25 -2.30
C ARG A 39 18.76 -5.46 -2.04
N LEU A 40 18.25 -6.50 -1.40
CA LEU A 40 19.05 -7.65 -0.95
C LEU A 40 18.89 -8.87 -1.86
N LEU A 41 17.71 -9.07 -2.42
CA LEU A 41 17.33 -10.33 -3.07
C LEU A 41 16.64 -10.13 -4.42
N ASP A 42 16.32 -8.89 -4.81
CA ASP A 42 15.59 -8.58 -6.05
C ASP A 42 14.23 -9.33 -6.14
N THR A 43 13.51 -9.38 -5.01
CA THR A 43 12.25 -10.13 -4.87
C THR A 43 11.11 -9.23 -4.45
N ASP A 44 9.95 -9.47 -5.05
CA ASP A 44 8.72 -8.73 -4.76
C ASP A 44 7.95 -9.29 -3.54
N ILE A 45 6.98 -8.50 -3.09
CA ILE A 45 6.11 -8.74 -1.95
C ILE A 45 4.64 -8.72 -2.40
N GLU A 46 3.91 -9.78 -2.03
CA GLU A 46 2.47 -9.92 -2.23
C GLU A 46 1.73 -9.63 -0.92
N TRP A 47 0.53 -9.06 -1.03
CA TRP A 47 -0.35 -8.88 0.13
C TRP A 47 -1.08 -10.18 0.43
N VAL A 48 -1.10 -10.56 1.71
CA VAL A 48 -1.86 -11.73 2.21
C VAL A 48 -3.14 -11.26 2.89
N SER A 49 -3.06 -10.22 3.72
CA SER A 49 -4.21 -9.62 4.36
C SER A 49 -3.96 -8.14 4.64
N ALA A 50 -4.96 -7.31 4.39
CA ALA A 50 -4.97 -5.89 4.69
C ALA A 50 -6.39 -5.48 5.08
N GLU A 51 -6.79 -5.89 6.28
CA GLU A 51 -8.12 -5.61 6.85
C GLU A 51 -8.21 -4.14 7.32
N HIS A 52 -8.32 -3.24 6.35
CA HIS A 52 -8.46 -1.81 6.56
C HIS A 52 -9.66 -1.28 5.75
N ARG A 53 -10.51 -0.45 6.37
CA ARG A 53 -11.74 0.06 5.73
C ARG A 53 -11.48 0.67 4.35
N ALA A 54 -10.45 1.52 4.23
CA ALA A 54 -10.11 2.16 2.97
C ALA A 54 -9.67 1.14 1.89
N VAL A 55 -8.99 0.05 2.28
CA VAL A 55 -8.59 -1.02 1.34
C VAL A 55 -9.83 -1.78 0.86
N SER A 56 -10.74 -2.11 1.79
CA SER A 56 -11.98 -2.81 1.45
C SER A 56 -12.90 -1.97 0.55
N GLN A 57 -12.99 -0.67 0.81
CA GLN A 57 -13.85 0.27 0.08
C GLN A 57 -13.21 0.84 -1.19
N ALA A 58 -11.92 0.62 -1.41
CA ALA A 58 -11.24 1.06 -2.62
C ALA A 58 -11.92 0.48 -3.88
N PRO A 59 -12.07 1.29 -4.94
CA PRO A 59 -12.65 0.83 -6.19
C PRO A 59 -11.82 -0.30 -6.80
N GLU A 60 -12.48 -1.19 -7.54
CA GLU A 60 -11.79 -2.22 -8.32
C GLU A 60 -11.36 -1.62 -9.67
N SER A 61 -10.10 -1.20 -9.78
CA SER A 61 -9.53 -0.60 -10.97
C SER A 61 -8.04 -0.86 -11.05
N ASP A 62 -7.52 -1.06 -12.26
CA ASP A 62 -6.07 -1.15 -12.52
C ASP A 62 -5.39 0.23 -12.62
N ASP A 63 -6.17 1.32 -12.62
CA ASP A 63 -5.66 2.69 -12.68
C ASP A 63 -5.31 3.19 -11.26
N VAL A 64 -4.01 3.21 -10.97
CA VAL A 64 -3.45 3.69 -9.69
C VAL A 64 -3.82 5.14 -9.40
N ALA A 65 -3.90 6.02 -10.40
CA ALA A 65 -4.22 7.43 -10.19
C ALA A 65 -5.70 7.60 -9.83
N TYR A 66 -6.58 6.81 -10.46
CA TYR A 66 -7.99 6.76 -10.09
C TYR A 66 -8.18 6.25 -8.67
N VAL A 67 -7.57 5.11 -8.30
CA VAL A 67 -7.67 4.55 -6.95
C VAL A 67 -7.12 5.55 -5.91
N LEU A 68 -6.00 6.21 -6.19
CA LEU A 68 -5.43 7.24 -5.31
C LEU A 68 -6.41 8.40 -5.09
N ARG A 69 -7.07 8.88 -6.14
CA ARG A 69 -8.04 9.98 -6.05
C ARG A 69 -9.25 9.60 -5.19
N GLU A 70 -9.78 8.40 -5.36
CA GLU A 70 -10.92 7.91 -4.56
C GLU A 70 -10.55 7.71 -3.08
N LEU A 71 -9.29 7.39 -2.80
CA LEU A 71 -8.79 7.26 -1.42
C LEU A 71 -8.46 8.61 -0.76
N ASP A 72 -8.14 9.67 -1.52
CA ASP A 72 -7.58 10.91 -0.97
C ASP A 72 -8.48 11.58 0.09
N ASP A 73 -9.80 11.52 -0.12
CA ASP A 73 -10.80 12.11 0.79
C ASP A 73 -10.80 11.45 2.18
N ASP A 74 -10.39 10.18 2.28
CA ASP A 74 -10.30 9.45 3.55
C ASP A 74 -9.03 9.80 4.35
N PHE A 75 -8.05 10.49 3.75
CA PHE A 75 -6.76 10.74 4.37
C PHE A 75 -6.32 12.21 4.29
N GLU A 76 -6.64 12.98 5.35
CA GLU A 76 -6.28 14.40 5.49
C GLU A 76 -4.78 14.70 5.28
N ARG A 77 -3.88 13.74 5.52
CA ARG A 77 -2.43 13.90 5.39
C ARG A 77 -1.82 13.13 4.21
N GLY A 78 -2.63 12.88 3.18
CA GLY A 78 -2.29 12.07 2.02
C GLY A 78 -2.47 10.59 2.29
N VAL A 79 -2.69 9.83 1.23
CA VAL A 79 -2.93 8.38 1.26
C VAL A 79 -1.61 7.66 1.55
N PRO A 80 -1.51 6.81 2.59
CA PRO A 80 -0.32 6.00 2.82
C PRO A 80 -0.05 5.12 1.59
N LEU A 81 1.19 5.13 1.08
CA LEU A 81 1.59 4.33 -0.08
C LEU A 81 1.28 2.84 0.11
N GLY A 82 1.43 2.32 1.32
CA GLY A 82 1.06 0.95 1.64
C GLY A 82 -0.44 0.68 1.56
N ILE A 83 -1.30 1.66 1.87
CA ILE A 83 -2.76 1.52 1.71
C ILE A 83 -3.11 1.46 0.23
N LEU A 84 -2.49 2.32 -0.60
CA LEU A 84 -2.68 2.26 -2.05
C LEU A 84 -2.20 0.91 -2.61
N ALA A 85 -1.01 0.44 -2.22
CA ALA A 85 -0.51 -0.88 -2.64
C ALA A 85 -1.41 -2.03 -2.18
N ALA A 86 -1.95 -1.96 -0.96
CA ALA A 86 -2.89 -2.95 -0.46
C ALA A 86 -4.22 -2.92 -1.25
N ALA A 87 -4.73 -1.73 -1.60
CA ALA A 87 -5.91 -1.58 -2.44
C ALA A 87 -5.69 -2.20 -3.82
N MET A 88 -4.55 -1.91 -4.46
CA MET A 88 -4.18 -2.47 -5.76
C MET A 88 -3.99 -4.00 -5.75
N SER A 89 -3.74 -4.60 -4.58
CA SER A 89 -3.62 -6.06 -4.46
C SER A 89 -4.93 -6.80 -4.78
N LYS A 90 -6.08 -6.12 -4.69
CA LYS A 90 -7.38 -6.66 -5.13
C LYS A 90 -7.38 -7.01 -6.62
N GLN A 91 -6.51 -6.38 -7.40
CA GLN A 91 -6.30 -6.63 -8.83
C GLN A 91 -5.14 -7.61 -9.09
N GLY A 92 -4.61 -8.26 -8.05
CA GLY A 92 -3.47 -9.17 -8.14
C GLY A 92 -2.13 -8.47 -8.29
N ARG A 93 -2.06 -7.15 -8.06
CA ARG A 93 -0.81 -6.37 -8.13
C ARG A 93 0.07 -6.64 -6.90
N THR A 94 1.37 -6.75 -7.11
CA THR A 94 2.35 -6.79 -6.01
C THR A 94 2.59 -5.39 -5.43
N VAL A 95 3.35 -5.34 -4.33
CA VAL A 95 3.85 -4.06 -3.81
C VAL A 95 4.76 -3.38 -4.84
N GLY A 96 5.66 -4.12 -5.48
CA GLY A 96 6.58 -3.60 -6.49
C GLY A 96 5.86 -3.02 -7.70
N ASP A 97 4.87 -3.71 -8.23
CA ASP A 97 4.07 -3.26 -9.37
C ASP A 97 3.41 -1.90 -9.09
N THR A 98 2.81 -1.75 -7.91
CA THR A 98 2.15 -0.48 -7.54
C THR A 98 3.17 0.64 -7.38
N LEU A 99 4.33 0.34 -6.79
CA LEU A 99 5.39 1.33 -6.58
C LEU A 99 6.02 1.80 -7.90
N ALA A 100 6.08 0.93 -8.91
CA ALA A 100 6.52 1.29 -10.27
C ALA A 100 5.54 2.28 -10.91
N ASP A 101 4.24 2.00 -10.88
CA ASP A 101 3.23 2.92 -11.41
C ASP A 101 3.23 4.28 -10.67
N VAL A 102 3.37 4.26 -9.34
CA VAL A 102 3.51 5.49 -8.53
C VAL A 102 4.76 6.27 -8.93
N TYR A 103 5.87 5.59 -9.25
CA TYR A 103 7.08 6.23 -9.74
C TYR A 103 6.84 6.93 -11.08
N ASP A 104 6.19 6.26 -12.02
CA ASP A 104 5.87 6.82 -13.33
C ASP A 104 4.93 8.03 -13.22
N LEU A 105 3.89 7.94 -12.39
CA LEU A 105 2.98 9.05 -12.12
C LEU A 105 3.70 10.25 -11.47
N ARG A 106 4.68 9.98 -10.59
CA ARG A 106 5.52 11.04 -10.00
C ARG A 106 6.37 11.72 -11.08
N MET A 107 6.91 10.97 -12.03
CA MET A 107 7.70 11.52 -13.14
C MET A 107 6.85 12.29 -14.16
N ALA A 108 5.59 11.90 -14.33
CA ALA A 108 4.62 12.64 -15.13
C ALA A 108 4.09 13.92 -14.44
N GLY A 109 4.34 14.09 -13.13
CA GLY A 109 3.79 15.20 -12.34
C GLY A 109 2.31 15.05 -12.00
N SER A 110 1.77 13.82 -12.07
CA SER A 110 0.35 13.51 -11.83
C SER A 110 0.01 13.29 -10.36
N LEU A 111 1.03 13.14 -9.51
CA LEU A 111 0.91 13.03 -8.06
C LEU A 111 2.06 13.75 -7.36
N TRP A 112 1.86 14.06 -6.08
CA TRP A 112 2.90 14.63 -5.22
C TRP A 112 2.88 13.99 -3.83
N GLU A 113 3.96 14.18 -3.09
CA GLU A 113 4.21 13.52 -1.81
C GLU A 113 4.33 14.54 -0.67
N PRO A 114 3.24 14.84 0.07
CA PRO A 114 3.28 15.76 1.21
C PRO A 114 4.27 15.37 2.31
N ARG A 115 4.50 14.07 2.47
CA ARG A 115 5.45 13.50 3.42
C ARG A 115 5.86 12.11 2.96
N SER A 116 7.02 11.65 3.43
CA SER A 116 7.58 10.35 3.05
C SER A 116 6.54 9.22 3.09
N ASP A 117 6.28 8.60 1.94
CA ASP A 117 5.33 7.51 1.71
C ASP A 117 3.85 7.86 1.88
N TYR A 118 3.47 9.11 1.63
CA TYR A 118 2.08 9.55 1.58
C TYR A 118 1.83 10.36 0.32
N LEU A 119 0.84 9.95 -0.46
CA LEU A 119 0.58 10.44 -1.79
C LEU A 119 -0.66 11.33 -1.83
N ARG A 120 -0.67 12.28 -2.74
CA ARG A 120 -1.85 13.05 -3.12
C ARG A 120 -1.90 13.21 -4.64
N PRO A 121 -3.09 13.20 -5.26
CA PRO A 121 -3.23 13.60 -6.65
C PRO A 121 -2.84 15.08 -6.83
N VAL A 122 -2.37 15.44 -8.03
CA VAL A 122 -2.17 16.83 -8.45
C VAL A 122 -3.44 17.38 -9.10
#